data_AF-A0A531JC07-F1
#
_entry.id   AF-A0A531JC07-F1
#
_cell.length_a   1.000
_cell.length_b   1.000
_cell.length_c   1.000
_cell.angle_alpha   90.00
_cell.angle_beta   90.00
_cell.angle_gamma   90.00
#
_symmetry.space_group_name_H-M   'P 1'
#
loop_
_entity.id
_entity.type
_entity.pdbx_description
1 polymer ?
#
loop_
_entity_poly.entity_id
_entity_poly.type
_entity_poly.pdbx_seq_one_letter_code
_entity_poly.pdbx_strand_id
1 'polypeptide(L)'
;FGQTILMPFETYQRRYLRGVTMGISWRNNNLPYATRTVWQYLGKRVNKRSLISRCGIYAPNSAALPTAVLSFLTEAQPVAAASVQA
;
A
#
# COMPACT_ATOMS: atom_id res chain seq x y z
N PHE A 1 3.48 6.15 17.58
CA PHE A 1 4.33 6.89 16.62
C PHE A 1 4.49 6.03 15.37
N GLY A 2 4.23 6.58 14.18
CA GLY A 2 4.37 5.85 12.93
C GLY A 2 4.55 6.81 11.75
N GLN A 3 5.30 6.37 10.76
CA GLN A 3 5.62 7.12 9.55
C GLN A 3 5.32 6.26 8.33
N THR A 4 4.87 6.90 7.25
CA THR A 4 4.65 6.25 5.96
C THR A 4 5.40 7.01 4.89
N ILE A 5 6.27 6.32 4.17
CA ILE A 5 6.99 6.87 3.02
C ILE A 5 6.34 6.30 1.77
N LEU A 6 5.82 7.19 0.91
CA LEU A 6 5.24 6.83 -0.37
C LEU A 6 6.18 7.24 -1.50
N MET A 7 6.39 6.32 -2.43
CA MET A 7 7.20 6.52 -3.62
C MET A 7 6.29 6.63 -4.84
N PRO A 8 6.53 7.63 -5.70
CA PRO A 8 5.83 7.73 -6.96
C PRO A 8 6.20 6.53 -7.85
N PHE A 9 5.24 6.08 -8.65
CA PHE A 9 5.54 5.18 -9.75
C PHE A 9 6.08 5.94 -10.96
N GLU A 10 6.69 5.22 -11.89
CA GLU A 10 7.00 5.75 -13.21
C GLU A 10 5.76 6.30 -13.93
N THR A 11 6.01 7.24 -14.85
CA THR A 11 5.15 8.26 -15.49
C THR A 11 3.73 7.84 -15.89
N TYR A 12 3.46 6.54 -16.06
CA TYR A 12 2.18 6.01 -16.54
C TYR A 12 1.28 5.39 -15.45
N GLN A 13 1.74 5.24 -14.20
CA GLN A 13 0.97 4.57 -13.13
C GLN A 13 0.54 5.49 -11.99
N ARG A 14 -0.24 6.54 -12.30
CA ARG A 14 -0.79 7.49 -11.29
C ARG A 14 -1.85 6.90 -10.35
N ARG A 15 -2.24 5.63 -10.55
CA ARG A 15 -3.34 4.99 -9.82
C ARG A 15 -2.91 4.41 -8.48
N TYR A 16 -1.63 4.09 -8.31
CA TYR A 16 -1.11 3.49 -7.09
C TYR A 16 0.08 4.29 -6.59
N LEU A 17 0.34 4.25 -5.28
CA LEU A 17 1.58 4.66 -4.65
C LEU A 17 2.09 3.51 -3.79
N ARG A 18 3.34 3.11 -3.97
CA ARG A 18 3.98 2.06 -3.17
C ARG A 18 4.80 2.69 -2.06
N GLY A 19 5.01 1.97 -0.98
CA GLY A 19 5.76 2.52 0.13
C GLY A 19 6.01 1.54 1.25
N VAL A 20 6.50 2.10 2.35
CA VAL A 20 6.65 1.40 3.62
C VAL A 20 5.98 2.22 4.71
N THR A 21 5.18 1.55 5.54
CA THR A 21 4.69 2.08 6.80
C THR A 21 5.49 1.43 7.92
N MET A 22 6.05 2.24 8.80
CA MET A 22 6.85 1.79 9.93
C MET A 22 6.44 2.52 11.21
N GLY A 23 6.66 1.89 12.35
CA GLY A 23 6.35 2.51 13.65
C GLY A 23 6.42 1.52 14.79
N ILE A 24 5.81 1.90 15.91
CA ILE A 24 5.73 1.07 17.11
C ILE A 24 4.27 0.63 17.28
N SER A 25 4.05 -0.69 17.41
CA SER A 25 2.71 -1.26 17.56
C SER A 25 2.32 -1.41 19.02
N TRP A 26 1.24 -0.76 19.45
CA TRP A 26 0.69 -0.96 20.80
C TRP A 26 0.16 -2.38 21.03
N ARG A 27 -0.39 -3.03 19.99
CA ARG A 27 -1.10 -4.32 20.12
C ARG A 27 -0.18 -5.54 20.16
N ASN A 28 1.12 -5.39 19.95
CA ASN A 28 2.06 -6.51 19.91
C ASN A 28 3.36 -6.18 20.67
N ASN A 29 3.28 -6.15 22.00
CA ASN A 29 4.43 -5.90 22.88
C ASN A 29 5.23 -4.60 22.61
N ASN A 30 4.62 -3.57 22.02
CA ASN A 30 5.35 -2.35 21.64
C ASN A 30 6.55 -2.61 20.73
N LEU A 31 6.49 -3.67 19.92
CA LEU A 31 7.57 -4.00 19.00
C LEU A 31 7.56 -3.03 17.81
N PRO A 32 8.76 -2.65 17.30
CA PRO A 32 8.87 -1.93 16.04
C PRO A 32 8.38 -2.82 14.91
N TYR A 33 7.73 -2.21 13.92
CA TYR A 33 7.32 -2.89 12.70
C TYR A 33 7.64 -2.01 11.49
N ALA A 34 7.89 -2.67 10.36
CA ALA A 34 7.96 -2.06 9.05
C ALA A 34 7.25 -2.99 8.07
N THR A 35 6.24 -2.48 7.38
CA THR A 35 5.46 -3.24 6.40
C THR A 35 5.36 -2.50 5.09
N ARG A 36 5.37 -3.25 3.99
CA ARG A 36 5.09 -2.72 2.66
C ARG A 36 3.64 -2.25 2.60
N THR A 37 3.41 -1.13 1.92
CA THR A 37 2.07 -0.55 1.76
C THR A 37 1.85 -0.12 0.32
N VAL A 38 0.60 -0.21 -0.13
CA VAL A 38 0.18 0.29 -1.44
C VAL A 38 -1.12 1.08 -1.28
N TRP A 39 -1.13 2.28 -1.85
CA TRP A 39 -2.24 3.22 -1.75
C TRP A 39 -2.84 3.38 -3.14
N GLN A 40 -4.13 3.09 -3.28
CA GLN A 40 -4.83 3.25 -4.54
C GLN A 40 -5.60 4.57 -4.56
N TYR A 41 -5.41 5.34 -5.63
CA TYR A 41 -6.28 6.47 -5.92
C TYR A 41 -7.61 5.99 -6.50
N LEU A 42 -8.70 6.37 -5.84
CA LEU A 42 -10.06 5.91 -6.15
C LEU A 42 -10.90 6.95 -6.93
N GLY A 43 -10.35 8.14 -7.17
CA GLY A 43 -11.02 9.23 -7.89
C GLY A 43 -11.37 10.44 -7.01
N LYS A 44 -11.74 11.56 -7.64
CA LYS A 44 -12.10 12.82 -6.95
C LYS A 44 -13.50 12.76 -6.31
N ARG A 45 -14.41 12.02 -6.93
CA ARG A 45 -15.80 11.85 -6.48
C ARG A 45 -16.07 10.36 -6.36
N VAL A 46 -16.28 9.89 -5.13
CA VAL A 46 -16.45 8.46 -4.82
C VAL A 46 -17.59 8.24 -3.85
N ASN A 47 -18.26 7.10 -3.97
CA ASN A 47 -19.23 6.66 -2.96
C ASN A 47 -18.48 6.16 -1.72
N LYS A 48 -18.33 7.04 -0.73
CA LYS A 48 -17.58 6.77 0.51
C LYS A 48 -18.13 5.57 1.28
N ARG A 49 -19.46 5.42 1.36
CA ARG A 49 -20.10 4.31 2.08
C ARG A 49 -19.74 2.96 1.49
N SER A 50 -19.80 2.87 0.15
CA SER A 50 -19.39 1.67 -0.60
C SER A 50 -17.89 1.37 -0.49
N LEU A 51 -17.05 2.39 -0.29
CA LEU A 51 -15.61 2.18 -0.07
C LEU A 51 -15.32 1.66 1.33
N ILE A 52 -15.93 2.25 2.35
CA ILE A 52 -15.77 1.82 3.75
C ILE A 52 -16.27 0.38 3.93
N SER A 53 -17.38 0.00 3.30
CA SER A 53 -17.89 -1.38 3.37
C SER A 53 -16.96 -2.41 2.71
N ARG A 54 -16.00 -1.97 1.91
CA ARG A 54 -14.96 -2.82 1.29
C ARG A 54 -13.63 -2.79 2.05
N CYS A 55 -13.52 -2.03 3.14
CA CYS A 55 -12.36 -2.12 4.02
C CYS A 55 -12.45 -3.40 4.86
N GLY A 56 -11.35 -4.14 4.97
CA GLY A 56 -11.33 -5.38 5.72
C GLY A 56 -10.04 -6.17 5.50
N ILE A 57 -9.98 -7.34 6.13
CA ILE A 57 -8.90 -8.30 5.95
C ILE A 57 -9.27 -9.20 4.76
N TYR A 58 -8.34 -9.34 3.83
CA TYR A 58 -8.52 -10.17 2.64
C TYR A 58 -7.54 -11.35 2.67
N ALA A 59 -8.01 -12.51 2.21
CA ALA A 59 -7.11 -13.61 1.88
C ALA A 59 -6.18 -13.20 0.73
N PRO A 60 -4.92 -13.67 0.68
CA PRO A 60 -3.97 -13.32 -0.38
C PRO A 60 -4.51 -13.57 -1.80
N ASN A 61 -5.30 -14.63 -2.00
CA ASN A 61 -5.90 -15.00 -3.29
C ASN A 61 -7.33 -14.46 -3.49
N SER A 62 -7.76 -13.48 -2.70
CA SER A 62 -9.09 -12.89 -2.81
C SER A 62 -9.29 -12.23 -4.19
N ALA A 63 -10.38 -12.61 -4.88
CA ALA A 63 -10.77 -11.98 -6.14
C ALA A 63 -11.11 -10.48 -6.01
N ALA A 64 -11.33 -9.99 -4.78
CA ALA A 64 -11.57 -8.58 -4.51
C ALA A 64 -10.28 -7.72 -4.60
N LEU A 65 -9.10 -8.34 -4.56
CA LEU A 65 -7.82 -7.65 -4.67
C LEU A 65 -7.38 -7.53 -6.14
N PRO A 66 -7.05 -6.32 -6.62
CA PRO A 66 -6.45 -6.15 -7.94
C PRO A 66 -5.13 -6.94 -8.06
N THR A 67 -4.88 -7.57 -9.21
CA THR A 67 -3.67 -8.36 -9.46
C THR A 67 -2.39 -7.58 -9.16
N ALA A 68 -2.32 -6.29 -9.50
CA ALA A 68 -1.16 -5.44 -9.22
C ALA A 68 -0.88 -5.25 -7.71
N VAL A 69 -1.91 -5.28 -6.86
CA VAL A 69 -1.78 -5.23 -5.40
C VAL A 69 -1.26 -6.58 -4.89
N LEU A 70 -1.81 -7.68 -5.41
CA LEU A 70 -1.37 -9.03 -5.04
C LEU A 70 0.11 -9.24 -5.42
N SER A 71 0.46 -9.01 -6.68
CA SER A 71 1.84 -9.06 -7.18
C SER A 71 2.77 -8.23 -6.31
N PHE A 72 2.40 -6.98 -6.01
CA PHE A 72 3.18 -6.16 -5.11
C PHE A 72 3.38 -6.86 -3.75
N LEU A 73 2.33 -7.32 -3.08
CA LEU A 73 2.44 -7.89 -1.74
C LEU A 73 3.22 -9.23 -1.70
N THR A 74 3.15 -10.04 -2.75
CA THR A 74 3.78 -11.38 -2.78
C THR A 74 5.19 -11.38 -3.36
N GLU A 75 5.52 -10.45 -4.26
CA GLU A 75 6.86 -10.37 -4.83
C GLU A 75 7.86 -9.92 -3.76
N ALA A 76 8.91 -10.72 -3.54
CA ALA A 76 10.00 -10.44 -2.62
C ALA A 76 11.02 -9.46 -3.23
N GLN A 77 10.53 -8.37 -3.83
CA GLN A 77 11.39 -7.31 -4.32
C GLN A 77 11.61 -6.25 -3.22
N PRO A 78 12.87 -5.81 -3.00
CA PRO A 78 13.14 -4.72 -2.09
C PRO A 78 12.40 -3.46 -2.58
N VAL A 79 11.85 -2.71 -1.63
CA VAL A 79 11.20 -1.43 -1.92
C VAL A 79 12.31 -0.43 -2.28
N ALA A 80 12.63 -0.34 -3.57
CA ALA A 80 13.67 0.55 -4.10
C ALA A 80 13.07 1.91 -4.46
N ALA A 81 13.79 2.98 -4.13
CA ALA A 81 13.48 4.31 -4.64
C ALA A 81 13.77 4.33 -6.15
N ALA A 82 12.83 4.86 -6.94
CA ALA A 82 13.08 5.11 -8.35
C ALA A 82 14.28 6.07 -8.49
N SER A 83 15.23 5.73 -9.35
CA SER A 83 16.33 6.63 -9.68
C SER A 83 15.76 7.90 -10.31
N VAL A 84 15.99 9.04 -9.68
CA VAL A 84 15.67 10.34 -10.27
C VAL A 84 16.61 10.51 -11.47
N GLN A 85 16.11 10.31 -12.68
CA GLN A 85 16.83 10.75 -13.87
C GLN A 85 16.75 12.28 -13.93
N ALA A 86 17.91 12.92 -13.90
CA ALA A 86 18.09 14.36 -14.02
C ALA A 86 17.87 14.84 -15.47
#